data_AF-A0A1I6WWW6-F1
#
_entry.id   AF-A0A1I6WWW6-F1
#
_cell.length_a   1.000
_cell.length_b   1.000
_cell.length_c   1.000
_cell.angle_alpha   90.00
_cell.angle_beta   90.00
_cell.angle_gamma   90.00
#
_symmetry.space_group_name_H-M   'P 1'
#
loop_
_entity.id
_entity.type
_entity.pdbx_description
1 polymer ?
#
loop_
_entity_poly.entity_id
_entity_poly.type
_entity_poly.pdbx_seq_one_letter_code
_entity_poly.pdbx_strand_id
1 'polypeptide(L)'
;MLEKGLRTPLTWAPGKKPAMMEAWLLNVASDKRMSCGALRTAVVLSFAFNATTGGCWQTKSTMAKSAAVSTSSIKQGLSELEIGGHILRREEPIRGKPMG
;
A
#
# COMPACT_ATOMS: atom_id res chain seq x y z
N MET A 1 24.19 -1.51 -14.14
CA MET A 1 23.21 -0.57 -14.70
C MET A 1 21.82 -1.06 -14.30
N LEU A 2 21.29 -0.59 -13.16
CA LEU A 2 19.94 -0.90 -12.65
C LEU A 2 19.50 0.31 -11.83
N GLU A 3 18.65 1.14 -12.42
CA GLU A 3 18.12 2.38 -11.84
C GLU A 3 17.33 2.04 -10.56
N LYS A 4 17.94 2.36 -9.41
CA LYS A 4 17.36 2.22 -8.07
C LYS A 4 17.18 3.62 -7.49
N GLY A 5 15.94 4.06 -7.31
CA GLY A 5 15.67 5.28 -6.56
C GLY A 5 14.22 5.54 -6.21
N LEU A 6 13.29 4.88 -6.88
CA LEU A 6 11.88 5.24 -6.85
C LEU A 6 11.08 4.25 -6.00
N ARG A 7 10.38 4.76 -4.97
CA ARG A 7 9.43 3.99 -4.16
C ARG A 7 8.15 4.75 -4.06
N THR A 8 7.09 4.02 -4.39
CA THR A 8 5.91 4.69 -4.86
C THR A 8 4.80 4.65 -3.76
N PRO A 9 4.44 5.71 -2.97
CA PRO A 9 3.53 5.57 -1.82
C PRO A 9 2.05 5.80 -2.14
N LEU A 10 1.23 4.96 -1.53
CA LEU A 10 -0.23 4.89 -1.62
C LEU A 10 -0.88 6.00 -0.78
N THR A 11 -1.80 6.79 -1.35
CA THR A 11 -2.55 7.83 -0.59
C THR A 11 -4.07 7.68 -0.72
N TRP A 12 -4.78 7.92 0.38
CA TRP A 12 -6.24 8.16 0.44
C TRP A 12 -6.54 9.66 0.63
N ALA A 13 -7.75 10.11 0.29
CA ALA A 13 -8.18 11.51 0.47
C ALA A 13 -8.31 11.89 1.97
N PRO A 14 -8.08 13.18 2.34
CA PRO A 14 -7.92 13.55 3.75
C PRO A 14 -9.24 13.60 4.53
N GLY A 15 -9.21 13.13 5.78
CA GLY A 15 -10.13 13.55 6.85
C GLY A 15 -11.15 12.53 7.37
N LYS A 16 -10.70 11.37 7.89
CA LYS A 16 -11.27 10.55 9.00
C LYS A 16 -10.83 9.07 8.91
N LYS A 17 -10.60 8.38 10.04
CA LYS A 17 -10.70 6.90 10.12
C LYS A 17 -11.44 6.45 11.39
N PRO A 18 -12.18 5.31 11.39
CA PRO A 18 -12.37 4.35 10.30
C PRO A 18 -13.87 4.09 10.00
N ALA A 19 -14.51 4.98 9.25
CA ALA A 19 -15.57 4.56 8.31
C ALA A 19 -14.97 4.36 6.90
N MET A 20 -13.93 5.13 6.56
CA MET A 20 -13.25 5.05 5.26
C MET A 20 -12.37 3.82 5.09
N MET A 21 -11.78 3.28 6.16
CA MET A 21 -10.93 2.07 6.04
C MET A 21 -11.76 0.81 5.85
N GLU A 22 -12.90 0.73 6.54
CA GLU A 22 -13.89 -0.32 6.31
C GLU A 22 -14.48 -0.21 4.90
N ALA A 23 -14.90 1.00 4.48
CA ALA A 23 -15.38 1.23 3.12
C ALA A 23 -14.32 0.90 2.05
N TRP A 24 -13.04 1.20 2.30
CA TRP A 24 -11.94 0.82 1.42
C TRP A 24 -11.75 -0.69 1.37
N LEU A 25 -11.69 -1.37 2.52
CA LEU A 25 -11.55 -2.82 2.57
C LEU A 25 -12.74 -3.51 1.88
N LEU A 26 -13.96 -3.00 2.06
CA LEU A 26 -15.15 -3.48 1.36
C LEU A 26 -15.06 -3.25 -0.15
N ASN A 27 -14.54 -2.09 -0.59
CA ASN A 27 -14.32 -1.80 -2.00
C ASN A 27 -13.29 -2.75 -2.63
N VAL A 28 -12.17 -3.02 -1.93
CA VAL A 28 -11.17 -4.01 -2.36
C VAL A 28 -11.79 -5.42 -2.40
N ALA A 29 -12.51 -5.82 -1.34
CA ALA A 29 -13.12 -7.15 -1.22
C ALA A 29 -14.23 -7.39 -2.26
N SER A 30 -14.88 -6.33 -2.73
CA SER A 30 -15.92 -6.40 -3.77
C SER A 30 -15.34 -6.55 -5.18
N ASP A 31 -14.06 -6.28 -5.39
CA ASP A 31 -13.40 -6.44 -6.69
C ASP A 31 -13.07 -7.91 -6.94
N LYS A 32 -13.87 -8.54 -7.81
CA LYS A 32 -13.75 -9.97 -8.17
C LYS A 32 -12.42 -10.36 -8.82
N ARG A 33 -11.61 -9.38 -9.23
CA ARG A 33 -10.28 -9.60 -9.83
C ARG A 33 -9.18 -9.74 -8.77
N MET A 34 -9.46 -9.40 -7.52
CA MET A 34 -8.47 -9.43 -6.43
C MET A 34 -8.17 -10.87 -6.01
N SER A 35 -6.90 -11.22 -5.98
CA SER A 35 -6.47 -12.48 -5.39
C SER A 35 -6.56 -12.45 -3.86
N CYS A 36 -6.56 -13.62 -3.23
CA CYS A 36 -6.41 -13.74 -1.78
C CYS A 36 -5.12 -13.06 -1.26
N GLY A 37 -4.06 -13.00 -2.09
CA GLY A 37 -2.82 -12.30 -1.77
C GLY A 37 -2.98 -10.78 -1.73
N ALA A 38 -3.74 -10.21 -2.68
CA ALA A 38 -4.09 -8.80 -2.68
C ALA A 38 -4.99 -8.44 -1.48
N LEU A 39 -5.98 -9.26 -1.17
CA LEU A 39 -6.85 -9.08 0.01
C LEU A 39 -6.05 -9.08 1.32
N ARG A 40 -5.15 -10.05 1.50
CA ARG A 40 -4.26 -10.09 2.67
C ARG A 40 -3.34 -8.85 2.74
N THR A 41 -2.84 -8.40 1.58
CA THR A 41 -2.02 -7.18 1.50
C THR A 41 -2.82 -5.94 1.89
N ALA A 42 -4.08 -5.85 1.47
CA ALA A 42 -4.98 -4.76 1.83
C ALA A 42 -5.26 -4.72 3.35
N VAL A 43 -5.48 -5.87 3.98
CA VAL A 43 -5.63 -5.97 5.44
C VAL A 43 -4.40 -5.42 6.15
N VAL A 44 -3.19 -5.81 5.73
CA VAL A 44 -1.94 -5.32 6.33
C VAL A 44 -1.80 -3.80 6.16
N LEU A 45 -2.10 -3.29 4.96
CA LEU A 45 -2.09 -1.86 4.69
C LEU A 45 -3.10 -1.09 5.55
N SER A 46 -4.26 -1.68 5.86
CA SER A 46 -5.30 -1.03 6.65
C SER A 46 -4.79 -0.58 8.03
N PHE A 47 -3.94 -1.41 8.65
CA PHE A 47 -3.27 -1.14 9.92
C PHE A 47 -2.08 -0.19 9.78
N ALA A 48 -1.44 -0.16 8.61
CA ALA A 48 -0.24 0.63 8.37
C ALA A 48 -0.51 2.07 7.89
N PHE A 49 -1.67 2.31 7.27
CA PHE A 49 -2.05 3.62 6.77
C PHE A 49 -2.27 4.60 7.93
N ASN A 50 -1.71 5.79 7.81
CA ASN A 50 -2.00 6.89 8.72
C ASN A 50 -3.49 7.26 8.62
N ALA A 51 -4.13 7.46 9.77
CA ALA A 51 -5.56 7.75 9.86
C ALA A 51 -5.96 9.13 9.32
N THR A 52 -5.03 10.08 9.36
CA THR A 52 -5.26 11.49 9.00
C THR A 52 -4.89 11.75 7.55
N THR A 53 -3.74 11.24 7.10
CA THR A 53 -3.19 11.52 5.76
C THR A 53 -3.47 10.42 4.74
N GLY A 54 -3.90 9.24 5.18
CA GLY A 54 -4.07 8.09 4.29
C GLY A 54 -2.76 7.56 3.68
N GLY A 55 -1.59 8.06 4.11
CA GLY A 55 -0.28 7.65 3.63
C GLY A 55 0.28 6.44 4.38
N CYS A 56 1.09 5.62 3.71
CA CYS A 56 1.81 4.49 4.30
C CYS A 56 3.26 4.44 3.76
N TRP A 57 4.23 4.34 4.68
CA TRP A 57 5.67 4.28 4.36
C TRP A 57 6.32 2.94 4.76
N GLN A 58 5.51 1.92 5.06
CA GLN A 58 6.06 0.63 5.44
C GLN A 58 6.87 0.00 4.30
N THR A 59 7.96 -0.63 4.70
CA THR A 59 8.78 -1.38 3.75
C THR A 59 8.10 -2.70 3.39
N LYS A 60 8.35 -3.21 2.19
CA LYS A 60 7.81 -4.52 1.75
C LYS A 60 8.22 -5.66 2.70
N SER A 61 9.39 -5.58 3.32
CA SER A 61 9.84 -6.58 4.30
C SER A 61 9.09 -6.49 5.62
N THR A 62 8.79 -5.28 6.11
CA THR A 62 7.94 -5.08 7.30
C THR A 62 6.55 -5.65 7.05
N MET A 63 5.92 -5.31 5.93
CA MET A 63 4.60 -5.83 5.55
C MET A 63 4.60 -7.35 5.44
N ALA A 64 5.63 -7.94 4.82
CA ALA A 64 5.77 -9.38 4.67
C ALA A 64 5.83 -10.10 6.02
N LYS A 65 6.57 -9.54 6.99
CA LYS A 65 6.62 -10.05 8.37
C LYS A 65 5.25 -9.98 9.04
N SER A 66 4.56 -8.84 8.96
CA SER A 66 3.22 -8.68 9.56
C SER A 66 2.18 -9.63 8.96
N ALA A 67 2.32 -9.95 7.67
CA ALA A 67 1.42 -10.83 6.95
C ALA A 67 1.81 -12.32 7.02
N ALA A 68 2.97 -12.65 7.61
CA ALA A 68 3.58 -13.98 7.57
C ALA A 68 3.66 -14.59 6.15
N VAL A 69 4.05 -13.78 5.16
CA VAL A 69 4.22 -14.20 3.75
C VAL A 69 5.57 -13.75 3.19
N SER A 70 5.89 -14.17 1.96
CA SER A 70 7.07 -13.68 1.25
C SER A 70 6.94 -12.22 0.81
N THR A 71 8.07 -11.53 0.65
CA THR A 71 8.12 -10.19 0.04
C THR A 71 7.62 -10.18 -1.41
N SER A 72 7.75 -11.30 -2.14
CA SER A 72 7.19 -11.46 -3.49
C SER A 72 5.66 -11.43 -3.47
N SER A 73 5.03 -12.08 -2.49
CA SER A 73 3.57 -12.06 -2.31
C SER A 73 3.06 -10.65 -2.03
N ILE A 74 3.75 -9.89 -1.17
CA ILE A 74 3.43 -8.47 -0.92
C ILE A 74 3.63 -7.63 -2.19
N LYS A 75 4.70 -7.87 -2.96
CA LYS A 75 4.94 -7.13 -4.22
C LYS A 75 3.80 -7.37 -5.21
N GLN A 76 3.35 -8.61 -5.36
CA GLN A 76 2.24 -8.97 -6.24
C GLN A 76 0.93 -8.33 -5.76
N GLY A 77 0.59 -8.45 -4.46
CA GLY A 77 -0.61 -7.84 -3.91
C GLY A 77 -0.64 -6.32 -4.08
N LEU A 78 0.48 -5.64 -3.87
CA LEU A 78 0.63 -4.19 -4.14
C LEU A 78 0.53 -3.83 -5.63
N SER A 79 0.79 -4.78 -6.54
CA SER A 79 0.61 -4.57 -7.99
C SER A 79 -0.85 -4.71 -8.36
N GLU A 80 -1.53 -5.75 -7.85
CA GLU A 80 -2.94 -5.99 -8.10
C GLU A 80 -3.81 -4.84 -7.55
N LEU A 81 -3.55 -4.41 -6.32
CA LEU A 81 -4.27 -3.28 -5.71
C LEU A 81 -4.09 -1.98 -6.52
N GLU A 82 -2.91 -1.74 -7.08
CA GLU A 82 -2.64 -0.54 -7.90
C GLU A 82 -3.33 -0.62 -9.26
N ILE A 83 -3.21 -1.75 -9.95
CA ILE A 83 -3.90 -2.01 -11.23
C ILE A 83 -5.41 -1.95 -11.05
N GLY A 84 -5.92 -2.42 -9.91
CA GLY A 84 -7.33 -2.34 -9.54
C GLY A 84 -7.81 -0.94 -9.16
N GLY A 85 -6.90 0.04 -9.06
CA GLY A 85 -7.23 1.43 -8.69
C GLY A 85 -7.51 1.63 -7.19
N HIS A 86 -7.23 0.64 -6.35
CA HIS A 86 -7.52 0.67 -4.92
C HIS A 86 -6.50 1.51 -4.12
N ILE A 87 -5.33 1.73 -4.70
CA ILE A 87 -4.19 2.42 -4.10
C ILE A 87 -3.45 3.22 -5.18
N LEU A 88 -2.90 4.39 -4.84
CA LEU A 88 -2.13 5.21 -5.78
C LEU A 88 -0.69 5.39 -5.35
N ARG A 89 0.28 4.80 -6.04
CA ARG A 89 1.66 5.03 -5.66
C ARG A 89 2.15 6.42 -6.13
N ARG A 90 2.77 7.24 -5.28
CA ARG A 90 3.44 8.54 -5.59
C ARG A 90 4.95 8.40 -5.65
N GLU A 91 5.84 9.37 -5.49
CA GLU A 91 7.22 9.09 -5.04
C GLU A 91 7.64 10.25 -4.16
N GLU A 92 8.24 9.97 -3.01
CA GLU A 92 8.62 11.04 -2.08
C GLU A 92 10.14 11.12 -1.94
N PRO A 93 10.72 12.34 -1.99
CA PRO A 93 12.13 12.53 -1.70
C PRO A 93 12.40 12.13 -0.25
N ILE A 94 13.42 11.30 -0.05
CA ILE A 94 13.85 10.89 1.28
C ILE A 94 14.40 12.13 1.99
N ARG A 95 13.80 12.50 3.13
CA ARG A 95 14.26 13.62 3.96
C ARG A 95 15.73 13.40 4.33
N GLY A 96 16.62 14.27 3.83
CA GLY A 96 18.07 14.23 4.12
C GLY A 96 19.02 13.96 2.95
N LYS A 97 18.55 13.86 1.71
CA LYS A 97 19.44 13.86 0.52
C LYS A 97 19.13 15.06 -0.39
N PRO A 98 20.11 15.94 -0.70
CA PRO A 98 19.94 16.96 -1.71
C PRO A 98 19.78 16.28 -3.08
N MET A 99 18.83 16.78 -3.87
CA MET A 99 18.63 16.39 -5.26
C MET A 99 19.80 17.00 -6.06
N GLY A 100 20.69 16.16 -6.55
CA GLY A 100 21.73 16.50 -7.52
C GLY A 100 21.31 16.09 -8.91
#